data_AF-N1TV70-F1
#
_entry.id   AF-N1TV70-F1
#
_cell.length_a   1.000
_cell.length_b   1.000
_cell.length_c   1.000
_cell.angle_alpha   90.00
_cell.angle_beta   90.00
_cell.angle_gamma   90.00
#
_symmetry.space_group_name_H-M   'P 1'
#
loop_
_entity.id
_entity.type
_entity.pdbx_description
1 polymer ?
#
loop_
_entity_poly.entity_id
_entity_poly.type
_entity_poly.pdbx_seq_one_letter_code
_entity_poly.pdbx_strand_id
1 'polypeptide(L)'
;MYETYLSILLNKPKPIVIGSIAFFLLTLFIYSRMGTVFLPKLMEGDLMLVIVREGNISIEESLKEQKEVEKILMQMPEIQSVFSRIGTSSVANDPMGTFNADTFIILKKESLEDLLKEKIGRIS
;
A
#
# COMPACT_ATOMS: atom_id res chain seq x y z
N MET A 1 33.27 -30.27 -21.79
CA MET A 1 32.02 -29.52 -22.07
C MET A 1 32.28 -28.04 -22.32
N TYR A 2 32.89 -27.30 -21.39
CA TYR A 2 33.18 -25.86 -21.57
C TYR A 2 34.03 -25.53 -22.82
N GLU A 3 35.16 -26.22 -23.00
CA GLU A 3 36.09 -26.09 -24.16
C GLU A 3 35.39 -26.21 -25.53
N THR A 4 34.41 -27.13 -25.62
CA THR A 4 33.69 -27.42 -26.87
C THR A 4 32.71 -26.31 -27.23
N TYR A 5 31.99 -25.75 -26.26
CA TYR A 5 31.10 -24.62 -26.51
C TYR A 5 31.90 -23.34 -26.80
N LEU A 6 32.98 -23.08 -26.06
CA LEU A 6 33.78 -21.87 -26.22
C LEU A 6 34.32 -21.70 -27.65
N SER A 7 34.86 -22.78 -28.23
CA SER A 7 35.37 -22.79 -29.61
C SER A 7 34.28 -22.61 -30.67
N ILE A 8 33.07 -23.15 -30.45
CA ILE A 8 31.91 -22.94 -31.34
C ILE A 8 31.40 -21.50 -31.26
N LEU A 9 31.33 -20.93 -30.06
CA LEU A 9 30.89 -19.56 -29.82
C LEU A 9 31.89 -18.52 -30.38
N LEU A 10 33.20 -18.73 -30.22
CA LEU A 10 34.25 -17.85 -30.76
C LEU A 10 34.28 -17.83 -32.30
N ASN A 11 33.96 -18.94 -32.95
CA ASN A 11 33.95 -19.04 -34.42
C ASN A 11 32.77 -18.34 -35.09
N LYS A 12 31.68 -18.07 -34.35
CA LYS A 12 30.50 -17.37 -34.88
C LYS A 12 30.03 -16.28 -33.88
N PRO A 13 30.73 -15.14 -33.80
CA PRO A 13 30.42 -14.10 -32.82
C PRO A 13 29.13 -13.33 -33.12
N LYS A 14 28.73 -13.23 -34.41
CA LYS A 14 27.54 -12.49 -34.86
C LYS A 14 26.22 -12.88 -34.14
N PRO A 15 25.83 -14.16 -34.07
CA PRO A 15 24.60 -14.57 -33.36
C PRO A 15 24.65 -14.25 -31.86
N ILE A 16 25.82 -14.30 -31.24
CA ILE A 16 26.00 -13.98 -29.82
C ILE A 16 25.77 -12.50 -29.59
N VAL A 17 26.40 -11.65 -30.40
CA VAL A 17 26.24 -10.19 -30.32
C VAL A 17 24.78 -9.79 -30.55
N ILE A 18 24.12 -10.37 -31.57
CA ILE A 18 22.70 -10.12 -31.84
C ILE A 18 21.83 -10.58 -30.67
N GLY A 19 22.10 -11.76 -30.13
CA GLY A 19 21.38 -12.29 -28.95
C GLY A 19 21.53 -11.39 -27.73
N SER A 20 22.75 -10.90 -27.44
CA SER A 20 23.01 -9.98 -26.34
C SER A 20 22.29 -8.65 -26.51
N ILE A 21 22.28 -8.07 -27.72
CA ILE A 21 21.57 -6.82 -28.01
C ILE A 21 20.06 -7.01 -27.87
N ALA A 22 19.51 -8.10 -28.41
CA ALA A 22 18.08 -8.41 -28.29
C ALA A 22 17.67 -8.61 -26.82
N PHE A 23 18.49 -9.32 -26.04
CA PHE A 23 18.25 -9.51 -24.61
C PHE A 23 18.31 -8.18 -23.86
N PHE A 24 19.30 -7.32 -24.15
CA PHE A 24 19.40 -6.00 -23.54
C PHE A 24 18.17 -5.14 -23.82
N LEU A 25 17.72 -5.07 -25.08
CA LEU A 25 16.52 -4.32 -25.45
C LEU A 25 15.25 -4.87 -24.79
N LEU A 26 15.14 -6.20 -24.67
CA LEU A 26 14.04 -6.84 -23.95
C LEU A 26 14.03 -6.44 -22.47
N THR A 27 15.20 -6.45 -21.81
CA THR A 27 15.29 -6.04 -20.40
C THR A 27 14.93 -4.57 -20.22
N LEU A 28 15.38 -3.69 -21.13
CA LEU A 28 15.06 -2.26 -21.09
C LEU A 28 13.56 -2.02 -21.29
N PHE A 29 12.93 -2.77 -22.19
CA PHE A 29 11.49 -2.70 -22.43
C PHE A 29 10.67 -3.15 -21.24
N ILE A 30 11.06 -4.24 -20.56
CA ILE A 30 10.42 -4.71 -19.33
C ILE A 30 10.61 -3.67 -18.22
N TYR A 31 11.85 -3.21 -18.03
CA TYR A 31 12.20 -2.20 -17.02
C TYR A 31 11.41 -0.90 -17.19
N SER A 32 11.24 -0.43 -18.44
CA SER A 32 10.42 0.75 -18.77
C SER A 32 8.96 0.63 -18.32
N ARG A 33 8.44 -0.59 -18.12
CA ARG A 33 7.08 -0.83 -17.64
C ARG A 33 6.99 -1.14 -16.16
N MET A 34 8.12 -1.30 -15.48
CA MET A 34 8.13 -1.51 -14.03
C MET A 34 7.85 -0.19 -13.33
N GLY A 35 6.75 -0.15 -12.57
CA GLY A 35 6.48 0.95 -11.64
C GLY A 35 7.46 0.89 -10.47
N THR A 36 7.95 2.05 -10.04
CA THR A 36 8.78 2.17 -8.84
C THR A 36 7.89 2.48 -7.63
N VAL A 37 8.07 1.75 -6.53
CA VAL A 37 7.49 2.10 -5.23
C VAL A 37 8.62 2.46 -4.27
N PHE A 38 8.44 3.53 -3.49
CA PHE A 38 9.47 4.01 -2.56
C PHE A 38 9.64 3.07 -1.36
N LEU A 39 8.52 2.61 -0.80
CA LEU A 39 8.49 1.65 0.31
C LEU A 39 7.55 0.49 -0.01
N PRO A 40 7.88 -0.73 0.42
CA PRO A 40 6.93 -1.83 0.39
C PRO A 40 5.74 -1.49 1.30
N LYS A 41 4.53 -1.87 0.89
CA LYS A 41 3.34 -1.69 1.71
C LYS A 41 3.46 -2.60 2.94
N LEU A 42 3.78 -2.00 4.10
CA LEU A 42 3.72 -2.65 5.40
C LEU A 42 2.24 -2.88 5.74
N MET A 43 1.89 -4.10 6.10
CA MET A 43 0.54 -4.44 6.55
C MET A 43 0.59 -4.64 8.05
N GLU A 44 0.35 -3.56 8.80
CA GLU A 44 0.54 -3.50 10.26
C GLU A 44 -0.66 -4.06 11.05
N GLY A 45 -1.74 -4.43 10.36
CA GLY A 45 -2.97 -4.96 10.98
C GLY A 45 -3.93 -3.87 11.44
N ASP A 46 -3.58 -2.61 11.25
CA ASP A 46 -4.42 -1.44 11.44
C ASP A 46 -4.40 -0.51 10.21
N LEU A 47 -5.41 0.36 10.14
CA LEU A 47 -5.60 1.35 9.10
C LEU A 47 -5.90 2.69 9.77
N MET A 48 -5.27 3.75 9.28
CA MET A 48 -5.57 5.12 9.69
C MET A 48 -6.39 5.82 8.61
N LEU A 49 -7.57 6.29 8.97
CA LEU A 49 -8.43 7.12 8.14
C LEU A 49 -8.49 8.54 8.72
N VAL A 50 -8.23 9.54 7.90
CA VAL A 50 -8.41 10.94 8.29
C VAL A 50 -9.72 11.43 7.68
N ILE A 51 -10.66 11.82 8.53
CA ILE A 51 -11.96 12.35 8.13
C ILE A 51 -11.93 13.86 8.30
N VAL A 52 -12.16 14.58 7.20
CA VAL A 52 -12.19 16.05 7.15
C VAL A 52 -13.62 16.49 6.89
N ARG A 53 -14.13 17.39 7.75
CA ARG A 53 -15.48 17.96 7.69
C ARG A 53 -15.44 19.44 7.35
N GLU A 54 -16.62 20.03 7.20
CA GLU A 54 -16.79 21.48 7.04
C GLU A 54 -16.10 22.25 8.18
N GLY A 55 -15.34 23.30 7.86
CA GLY A 55 -14.51 24.02 8.83
C GLY A 55 -15.26 24.71 9.98
N ASN A 56 -16.58 24.94 9.83
CA ASN A 56 -17.43 25.61 10.82
C ASN A 56 -18.29 24.64 11.65
N ILE A 57 -18.02 23.34 11.61
CA ILE A 57 -18.79 22.35 12.38
C ILE A 57 -18.54 22.51 13.89
N SER A 58 -19.61 22.37 14.69
CA SER A 58 -19.49 22.30 16.15
C SER A 58 -18.83 21.00 16.60
N ILE A 59 -18.21 21.00 17.79
CA ILE A 59 -17.59 19.80 18.37
C ILE A 59 -18.65 18.71 18.60
N GLU A 60 -19.84 19.10 19.04
CA GLU A 60 -20.93 18.18 19.31
C GLU A 60 -21.44 17.51 18.04
N GLU A 61 -21.56 18.26 16.95
CA GLU A 61 -22.00 17.70 15.67
C GLU A 61 -20.91 16.83 15.05
N SER A 62 -19.64 17.26 15.10
CA SER A 62 -18.53 16.44 14.60
C SER A 62 -18.39 15.12 15.36
N LEU A 63 -18.61 15.13 16.68
CA LEU A 63 -18.63 13.92 17.50
C LEU A 63 -19.82 13.01 17.15
N LYS A 64 -21.00 13.58 16.90
CA LYS A 64 -22.20 12.83 16.53
C LYS A 64 -22.02 12.15 15.17
N GLU A 65 -21.54 12.87 14.17
CA GLU A 65 -21.20 12.31 12.86
C GLU A 65 -20.09 11.26 12.98
N GLN A 66 -19.07 11.50 13.80
CA GLN A 66 -17.98 10.54 13.99
C GLN A 66 -18.50 9.22 14.57
N LYS A 67 -19.39 9.25 15.56
CA LYS A 67 -20.02 8.05 16.11
C LYS A 67 -20.84 7.28 15.08
N GLU A 68 -21.50 7.99 14.17
CA GLU A 68 -22.23 7.35 13.07
C GLU A 68 -21.27 6.64 12.11
N VAL A 69 -20.16 7.29 11.75
CA VAL A 69 -19.10 6.68 10.94
C VAL A 69 -18.48 5.46 11.63
N GLU A 70 -18.12 5.56 12.90
CA GLU A 70 -17.59 4.44 13.69
C GLU A 70 -18.59 3.28 13.72
N LYS A 71 -19.88 3.55 13.88
CA LYS A 71 -20.93 2.53 13.87
C LYS A 71 -21.04 1.84 12.52
N ILE A 72 -20.96 2.57 11.42
CA ILE A 72 -20.98 2.01 10.06
C ILE A 72 -19.74 1.13 9.83
N LEU A 73 -18.56 1.61 10.21
CA LEU A 73 -17.32 0.84 10.11
C LEU A 73 -17.40 -0.45 10.92
N MET A 74 -17.90 -0.40 12.15
CA MET A 74 -18.08 -1.58 13.01
C MET A 74 -19.07 -2.62 12.45
N GLN A 75 -19.87 -2.30 11.41
CA GLN A 75 -20.70 -3.30 10.71
C GLN A 75 -19.87 -4.18 9.77
N MET A 76 -18.66 -3.77 9.40
CA MET A 76 -17.79 -4.54 8.52
C MET A 76 -17.18 -5.73 9.28
N PRO A 77 -17.32 -6.98 8.78
CA PRO A 77 -16.86 -8.16 9.50
C PRO A 77 -15.34 -8.24 9.66
N GLU A 78 -14.57 -7.53 8.84
CA GLU A 78 -13.10 -7.47 8.87
C GLU A 78 -12.56 -6.64 10.05
N ILE A 79 -13.38 -5.74 10.59
CA ILE A 79 -12.96 -4.76 11.59
C ILE A 79 -13.14 -5.33 13.00
N GLN A 80 -12.09 -5.23 13.81
CA GLN A 80 -12.10 -5.62 15.22
C GLN A 80 -12.57 -4.47 16.11
N SER A 81 -12.02 -3.28 15.91
CA SER A 81 -12.37 -2.08 16.68
C SER A 81 -12.04 -0.82 15.91
N VAL A 82 -12.81 0.24 16.16
CA VAL A 82 -12.57 1.58 15.63
C VAL A 82 -12.53 2.57 16.78
N PHE A 83 -11.60 3.51 16.74
CA PHE A 83 -11.56 4.64 17.66
C PHE A 83 -11.10 5.89 16.94
N SER A 84 -11.67 7.04 17.28
CA SER A 84 -11.31 8.31 16.66
C SER A 84 -10.85 9.36 17.68
N ARG A 85 -9.95 10.23 17.24
CA ARG A 85 -9.52 11.43 17.96
C ARG A 85 -9.94 12.66 17.17
N ILE A 86 -10.67 13.56 17.81
CA ILE A 86 -11.21 14.78 17.17
C ILE A 86 -10.54 15.99 17.81
N GLY A 87 -10.01 16.88 16.99
CA GLY A 87 -9.36 18.12 17.43
C GLY A 87 -8.05 17.93 18.19
N THR A 88 -7.60 19.00 18.87
CA THR A 88 -6.33 19.05 19.60
C THR A 88 -6.36 18.22 20.88
N SER A 89 -5.40 17.29 21.00
CA SER A 89 -5.09 16.61 22.26
C SER A 89 -4.59 17.61 23.31
N SER A 90 -4.94 17.40 24.59
CA SER A 90 -4.51 18.23 25.73
C SER A 90 -2.99 18.45 25.86
N VAL A 91 -2.18 17.63 25.16
CA VAL A 91 -0.72 17.73 25.04
C VAL A 91 -0.41 18.14 23.58
N ALA A 92 -0.60 19.41 23.26
CA ALA A 92 -0.72 19.90 21.88
C ALA A 92 0.63 20.24 21.21
N ASN A 93 1.06 19.42 20.24
CA ASN A 93 2.08 19.77 19.24
C ASN A 93 1.51 19.82 17.80
N ASP A 94 0.23 19.47 17.61
CA ASP A 94 -0.42 19.43 16.29
C ASP A 94 -1.60 20.42 16.24
N PRO A 95 -1.60 21.42 15.34
CA PRO A 95 -2.74 22.33 15.14
C PRO A 95 -3.88 21.63 14.40
N MET A 96 -4.56 20.69 15.06
CA MET A 96 -5.71 19.98 14.50
C MET A 96 -7.03 20.66 14.89
N GLY A 97 -7.78 21.14 13.89
CA GLY A 97 -9.11 21.73 14.10
C GLY A 97 -10.19 20.70 14.44
N THR A 98 -11.32 21.16 14.97
CA THR A 98 -12.48 20.33 15.38
C THR A 98 -13.18 19.64 14.21
N PHE A 99 -12.88 20.07 12.99
CA PHE A 99 -13.37 19.52 11.74
C PHE A 99 -12.56 18.31 11.26
N ASN A 100 -11.36 18.08 11.81
CA ASN A 100 -10.53 16.93 11.49
C ASN A 100 -10.68 15.84 12.56
N ALA A 101 -10.77 14.59 12.12
CA ALA A 101 -10.75 13.43 12.99
C ALA A 101 -9.80 12.34 12.46
N ASP A 102 -8.84 11.94 13.30
CA ASP A 102 -8.00 10.77 13.07
C ASP A 102 -8.76 9.53 13.54
N THR A 103 -9.09 8.63 12.62
CA THR A 103 -9.81 7.40 12.90
C THR A 103 -8.90 6.21 12.71
N PHE A 104 -8.68 5.45 13.78
CA PHE A 104 -7.87 4.24 13.78
C PHE A 104 -8.80 3.03 13.70
N ILE A 105 -8.53 2.16 12.75
CA ILE A 105 -9.27 0.94 12.49
C ILE A 105 -8.33 -0.23 12.73
N ILE A 106 -8.65 -1.08 13.69
CA ILE A 106 -7.92 -2.31 13.94
C ILE A 106 -8.64 -3.44 13.21
N LEU A 107 -7.91 -4.18 12.39
CA LEU A 107 -8.44 -5.31 11.62
C LEU A 107 -8.31 -6.61 12.41
N LYS A 108 -9.22 -7.55 12.14
CA LYS A 108 -9.09 -8.92 12.67
C LYS A 108 -7.91 -9.62 12.01
N LYS A 109 -7.20 -10.43 12.80
CA LYS A 109 -6.04 -11.23 12.35
C LYS A 109 -6.37 -12.14 11.14
N GLU A 110 -7.58 -12.68 11.09
CA GLU A 110 -8.06 -13.56 10.01
C GLU A 110 -8.24 -12.79 8.69
N SER A 111 -8.74 -11.54 8.74
CA SER A 111 -8.89 -10.69 7.56
C SER A 111 -7.54 -10.28 6.96
N LEU A 112 -6.51 -10.14 7.80
CA LEU A 112 -5.15 -9.87 7.34
C LEU A 112 -4.61 -11.00 6.47
N GLU A 113 -4.85 -12.27 6.84
CA GLU A 113 -4.43 -13.42 6.02
C GLU A 113 -5.14 -13.46 4.67
N ASP A 114 -6.42 -13.12 4.62
CA ASP A 114 -7.19 -13.08 3.37
C ASP A 114 -6.76 -11.92 2.46
N LEU A 115 -6.48 -10.74 3.03
CA LEU A 115 -5.90 -9.62 2.29
C LEU A 115 -4.48 -9.93 1.77
N LEU A 116 -3.67 -10.67 2.54
CA LEU A 116 -2.37 -11.14 2.09
C LEU A 116 -2.50 -12.11 0.91
N LYS A 117 -3.43 -13.06 0.97
CA LYS A 117 -3.68 -14.03 -0.11
C LYS A 117 -4.20 -13.36 -1.38
N GLU A 118 -5.14 -12.41 -1.28
CA GLU A 118 -5.68 -11.71 -2.44
C GLU A 118 -4.59 -10.91 -3.17
N LYS A 119 -3.73 -10.21 -2.42
CA LYS A 119 -2.71 -9.34 -3.00
C LYS A 119 -1.52 -10.11 -3.57
N ILE A 120 -1.12 -11.21 -2.92
CA ILE A 120 -0.03 -12.07 -3.41
C ILE A 120 -0.52 -12.88 -4.63
N GLY A 121 -1.76 -13.37 -4.62
CA GLY A 121 -2.37 -14.09 -5.75
C GLY A 121 -2.64 -13.23 -6.99
N ARG A 122 -2.69 -11.90 -6.85
CA ARG A 122 -2.78 -10.95 -7.97
C ARG A 122 -1.43 -10.60 -8.61
N ILE A 123 -0.31 -11.00 -8.01
CA ILE A 123 1.05 -10.69 -8.48
C ILE A 123 1.70 -11.90 -9.20
N SER A 124 1.07 -13.08 -9.21
CA SER A 124 1.43 -14.22 -10.07
C SER A 124 0.67 -14.19 -11.38
#